data_AF-A0A4U2DAI4-F1
#
_entry.id   AF-A0A4U2DAI4-F1
#
_cell.length_a   1.000
_cell.length_b   1.000
_cell.length_c   1.000
_cell.angle_alpha   90.00
_cell.angle_beta   90.00
_cell.angle_gamma   90.00
#
_symmetry.space_group_name_H-M   'P 1'
#
loop_
_entity.id
_entity.type
_entity.pdbx_description
1 polymer ?
#
loop_
_entity_poly.entity_id
_entity_poly.type
_entity_poly.pdbx_seq_one_letter_code
_entity_poly.pdbx_strand_id
1 'polypeptide(L)'
;MDDTTLKIIVPIITFILGFAASRLTMSKKERFDKQTKTLEISNQLDSDITAAFQEYQKALGKFIDAERRTLSEFLEVESAGVTYFQALNNAASAVLSGILAHESFKHTHLPKVRDGYYRAIPKHYETLKYIADQCGLEYSGKFKVENYQTIHNALEKYA
;
A
#
# COMPACT_ATOMS: atom_id res chain seq x y z
N MET A 1 55.82 11.18 -28.53
CA MET A 1 55.04 11.45 -27.31
C MET A 1 55.88 10.91 -26.18
N ASP A 2 56.45 11.79 -25.35
CA ASP A 2 57.46 11.38 -24.36
C ASP A 2 56.86 10.47 -23.29
N ASP A 3 57.64 9.47 -22.88
CA ASP A 3 57.30 8.47 -21.87
C ASP A 3 56.84 9.11 -20.54
N THR A 4 57.35 10.31 -20.25
CA THR A 4 56.98 11.14 -19.09
C THR A 4 55.54 11.67 -19.18
N THR A 5 55.08 12.08 -20.37
CA THR A 5 53.73 12.60 -20.59
C THR A 5 52.69 11.49 -20.47
N LEU A 6 53.01 10.30 -20.96
CA LEU A 6 52.15 9.11 -20.85
C LEU A 6 51.97 8.69 -19.38
N LYS A 7 53.06 8.71 -18.59
CA LYS A 7 53.04 8.36 -17.16
C LYS A 7 52.24 9.34 -16.28
N ILE A 8 52.03 10.57 -16.73
CA ILE A 8 51.25 11.58 -16.00
C ILE A 8 49.77 11.55 -16.43
N ILE A 9 49.49 11.44 -17.73
CA ILE A 9 48.12 11.53 -18.25
C ILE A 9 47.29 10.28 -17.89
N VAL A 10 47.88 9.09 -17.99
CA VAL A 10 47.19 7.83 -17.69
C VAL A 10 46.61 7.78 -16.27
N PRO A 11 47.37 8.08 -15.19
CA PRO A 11 46.81 8.04 -13.84
C PRO A 11 45.75 9.12 -13.61
N ILE A 12 45.87 10.31 -14.24
CA ILE A 12 44.84 11.36 -14.15
C ILE A 12 43.52 10.89 -14.78
N ILE A 13 43.57 10.32 -15.98
CA ILE A 13 42.37 9.80 -16.66
C ILE A 13 41.79 8.62 -15.87
N THR A 14 42.62 7.73 -15.33
CA THR A 14 42.17 6.59 -14.53
C THR A 14 41.52 7.03 -13.22
N PHE A 15 42.05 8.09 -12.58
CA PHE A 15 41.46 8.69 -11.39
C PHE A 15 40.11 9.33 -11.68
N ILE A 16 39.99 10.09 -12.77
CA ILE A 16 38.74 10.72 -13.19
C ILE A 16 37.70 9.66 -13.55
N LEU A 17 38.09 8.60 -14.28
CA LEU A 17 37.19 7.49 -14.62
C LEU A 17 36.76 6.69 -13.38
N GLY A 18 37.68 6.42 -12.44
CA GLY A 18 37.37 5.75 -11.18
C GLY A 18 36.42 6.58 -10.30
N PHE A 19 36.64 7.89 -10.24
CA PHE A 19 35.78 8.83 -9.53
C PHE A 19 34.40 8.95 -10.18
N ALA A 20 34.32 9.09 -11.51
CA ALA A 20 33.06 9.14 -12.25
C ALA A 20 32.27 7.82 -12.13
N ALA A 21 32.94 6.66 -12.25
CA ALA A 21 32.33 5.35 -12.06
C ALA A 21 31.75 5.21 -10.64
N SER A 22 32.48 5.65 -9.61
CA SER A 22 32.00 5.62 -8.22
C SER A 22 30.77 6.50 -7.97
N ARG A 23 30.59 7.57 -8.75
CA ARG A 23 29.42 8.49 -8.65
C ARG A 23 28.22 8.01 -9.46
N LEU A 24 28.44 7.20 -10.50
CA LEU A 24 27.39 6.64 -11.35
C LEU A 24 26.87 5.29 -10.87
N THR A 25 27.62 4.57 -10.03
CA THR A 25 27.18 3.30 -9.46
C THR A 25 26.79 3.46 -8.00
N MET A 26 25.55 3.13 -7.62
CA MET A 26 25.16 3.02 -6.21
C MET A 26 26.16 2.12 -5.48
N SER A 27 26.72 2.65 -4.39
CA SER A 27 27.61 1.92 -3.50
C SER A 27 26.87 0.72 -2.88
N LYS A 28 27.61 -0.31 -2.46
CA LYS A 28 27.02 -1.48 -1.77
C LYS A 28 26.16 -1.05 -0.56
N LYS A 29 26.61 -0.01 0.16
CA LYS A 29 25.88 0.56 1.30
C LYS A 29 24.55 1.16 0.85
N GLU A 30 24.52 2.02 -0.16
CA GLU A 30 23.27 2.63 -0.65
C GLU A 30 22.28 1.58 -1.18
N ARG A 31 22.78 0.48 -1.78
CA ARG A 31 21.92 -0.63 -2.22
C ARG A 31 21.29 -1.35 -1.04
N PHE A 32 22.09 -1.64 -0.01
CA PHE A 32 21.62 -2.27 1.22
C PHE A 32 20.60 -1.37 1.95
N ASP A 33 20.92 -0.09 2.13
CA ASP A 33 20.03 0.88 2.79
C ASP A 33 18.69 1.00 2.04
N LYS A 34 18.72 1.00 0.70
CA LYS A 34 17.50 1.00 -0.13
C LYS A 34 16.67 -0.28 0.07
N GLN A 35 17.32 -1.45 0.13
CA GLN A 35 16.63 -2.72 0.38
C GLN A 35 15.97 -2.76 1.76
N THR A 36 16.70 -2.36 2.80
CA THR A 36 16.20 -2.28 4.18
C THR A 36 15.00 -1.34 4.25
N LYS A 37 15.10 -0.13 3.68
CA LYS A 37 13.99 0.83 3.65
C LYS A 37 12.76 0.28 2.92
N THR A 38 12.96 -0.46 1.83
CA THR A 38 11.86 -1.09 1.08
C THR A 38 11.16 -2.16 1.93
N LEU A 39 11.93 -2.96 2.67
CA LEU A 39 11.39 -3.97 3.58
C LEU A 39 10.64 -3.33 4.75
N GLU A 40 11.19 -2.28 5.36
CA GLU A 40 10.54 -1.51 6.42
C GLU A 40 9.19 -0.95 5.96
N ILE A 41 9.15 -0.33 4.77
CA ILE A 41 7.90 0.18 4.19
C ILE A 41 6.91 -0.95 3.96
N SER A 42 7.35 -2.10 3.42
CA SER A 42 6.46 -3.25 3.23
C SER A 42 5.85 -3.74 4.55
N ASN A 43 6.67 -3.87 5.59
CA ASN A 43 6.22 -4.32 6.90
C ASN A 43 5.26 -3.32 7.54
N GLN A 44 5.53 -2.02 7.39
CA GLN A 44 4.64 -0.97 7.89
C GLN A 44 3.27 -1.04 7.20
N LEU A 45 3.24 -1.12 5.87
CA LEU A 45 2.00 -1.25 5.10
C LEU A 45 1.22 -2.51 5.50
N ASP A 46 1.92 -3.63 5.74
CA ASP A 46 1.27 -4.88 6.14
C ASP A 46 0.66 -4.78 7.53
N SER A 47 1.37 -4.15 8.46
CA SER A 47 0.90 -3.87 9.81
C SER A 47 -0.31 -2.92 9.79
N ASP A 48 -0.27 -1.86 8.99
CA ASP A 48 -1.35 -0.88 8.87
C ASP A 48 -2.63 -1.53 8.34
N ILE A 49 -2.51 -2.35 7.29
CA ILE A 49 -3.64 -3.12 6.74
C ILE A 49 -4.21 -4.06 7.80
N THR A 50 -3.35 -4.78 8.52
CA THR A 50 -3.77 -5.77 9.51
C THR A 50 -4.47 -5.09 10.70
N ALA A 51 -3.91 -4.01 11.22
CA ALA A 51 -4.49 -3.25 12.32
C ALA A 51 -5.84 -2.63 11.91
N ALA A 52 -5.92 -2.00 10.74
CA ALA A 52 -7.17 -1.41 10.26
C ALA A 52 -8.25 -2.48 10.02
N PHE A 53 -7.86 -3.66 9.52
CA PHE A 53 -8.79 -4.77 9.35
C PHE A 53 -9.32 -5.30 10.69
N GLN A 54 -8.46 -5.41 11.71
CA GLN A 54 -8.86 -5.82 13.06
C GLN A 54 -9.84 -4.84 13.70
N GLU A 55 -9.59 -3.53 13.60
CA GLU A 55 -10.54 -2.52 14.09
C GLU A 55 -11.86 -2.56 13.31
N TYR A 56 -11.81 -2.79 11.99
CA TYR A 56 -13.03 -2.99 11.20
C TYR A 56 -13.81 -4.24 11.64
N GLN A 57 -13.15 -5.37 11.86
CA GLN A 57 -13.80 -6.58 12.39
C GLN A 57 -14.41 -6.36 13.77
N LYS A 58 -13.73 -5.61 14.63
CA LYS A 58 -14.21 -5.26 15.97
C LYS A 58 -15.44 -4.36 15.91
N ALA A 59 -15.46 -3.35 15.03
CA ALA A 59 -16.63 -2.50 14.82
C ALA A 59 -17.84 -3.33 14.32
N LEU A 60 -17.61 -4.25 13.39
CA LEU A 60 -18.64 -5.19 12.93
C LEU A 60 -19.14 -6.11 14.06
N GLY A 61 -18.22 -6.64 14.87
CA GLY A 61 -18.56 -7.49 16.02
C GLY A 61 -19.43 -6.76 17.04
N LYS A 62 -19.04 -5.52 17.41
CA LYS A 62 -19.84 -4.67 18.29
C LYS A 62 -21.25 -4.44 17.74
N PHE A 63 -21.38 -4.18 16.44
CA PHE A 63 -22.69 -4.01 15.81
C PHE A 63 -23.54 -5.29 15.89
N ILE A 64 -22.94 -6.47 15.71
CA ILE A 64 -23.63 -7.76 15.81
C ILE A 64 -24.14 -8.01 17.25
N ASP A 65 -23.33 -7.67 18.24
CA ASP A 65 -23.63 -7.91 19.66
C ASP A 65 -24.53 -6.82 20.28
N ALA A 66 -24.77 -5.71 19.59
CA ALA A 66 -25.54 -4.59 20.12
C ALA A 66 -27.04 -4.93 20.28
N GLU A 67 -27.56 -4.76 21.51
CA GLU A 67 -28.99 -4.95 21.81
C GLU A 67 -29.89 -3.91 21.11
N ARG A 68 -29.36 -2.71 20.84
CA ARG A 68 -30.03 -1.66 20.08
C ARG A 68 -29.09 -1.11 19.02
N ARG A 69 -29.60 -1.00 17.81
CA ARG A 69 -28.89 -0.47 16.65
C ARG A 69 -29.14 1.03 16.58
N THR A 70 -28.07 1.83 16.56
CA THR A 70 -28.11 3.29 16.56
C THR A 70 -27.28 3.86 15.42
N LEU A 71 -27.41 5.16 15.21
CA LEU A 71 -26.55 5.91 14.28
C LEU A 71 -25.07 5.81 14.67
N SER A 72 -24.75 5.66 15.96
CA SER A 72 -23.36 5.59 16.42
C SER A 72 -22.66 4.33 15.90
N GLU A 73 -23.31 3.16 15.95
CA GLU A 73 -22.71 1.93 15.41
C GLU A 73 -22.58 1.98 13.89
N PHE A 74 -23.53 2.63 13.20
CA PHE A 74 -23.42 2.86 11.76
C PHE A 74 -22.14 3.65 11.42
N LEU A 75 -21.90 4.76 12.12
CA LEU A 75 -20.71 5.60 11.89
C LEU A 75 -19.41 4.90 12.29
N GLU A 76 -19.42 4.09 13.35
CA GLU A 76 -18.25 3.31 13.76
C GLU A 76 -17.87 2.27 12.69
N VAL A 77 -18.85 1.53 12.15
CA VAL A 77 -18.61 0.55 11.09
C VAL A 77 -18.16 1.23 9.80
N GLU A 78 -18.79 2.35 9.42
CA GLU A 78 -18.44 3.14 8.23
C GLU A 78 -17.00 3.63 8.30
N SER A 79 -16.64 4.33 9.38
CA SER A 79 -15.30 4.93 9.53
C SER A 79 -14.19 3.87 9.62
N ALA A 80 -14.45 2.75 10.29
CA ALA A 80 -13.47 1.67 10.38
C ALA A 80 -13.27 0.98 9.02
N GLY A 81 -14.36 0.78 8.25
CA GLY A 81 -14.30 0.25 6.89
C GLY A 81 -13.51 1.15 5.95
N VAL A 82 -13.79 2.47 5.96
CA VAL A 82 -13.04 3.46 5.16
C VAL A 82 -11.55 3.45 5.51
N THR A 83 -11.21 3.36 6.80
CA THR A 83 -9.82 3.30 7.26
C THR A 83 -9.10 2.06 6.71
N TYR A 84 -9.76 0.90 6.76
CA TYR A 84 -9.22 -0.34 6.17
C TYR A 84 -9.01 -0.21 4.66
N PHE A 85 -9.97 0.36 3.93
CA PHE A 85 -9.85 0.53 2.47
C PHE A 85 -8.77 1.53 2.08
N GLN A 86 -8.55 2.57 2.90
CA GLN A 86 -7.45 3.49 2.72
C GLN A 86 -6.09 2.78 2.90
N ALA A 87 -5.96 1.88 3.87
CA ALA A 87 -4.74 1.10 4.06
C ALA A 87 -4.44 0.21 2.83
N LEU A 88 -5.46 -0.44 2.27
CA LEU A 88 -5.34 -1.19 1.01
C LEU A 88 -4.92 -0.27 -0.16
N ASN A 89 -5.54 0.91 -0.26
CA ASN A 89 -5.22 1.90 -1.27
C ASN A 89 -3.77 2.40 -1.17
N ASN A 90 -3.25 2.55 0.05
CA ASN A 90 -1.86 2.95 0.28
C ASN A 90 -0.88 1.89 -0.22
N ALA A 91 -1.15 0.60 0.01
CA ALA A 91 -0.32 -0.49 -0.53
C ALA A 91 -0.38 -0.57 -2.06
N ALA A 92 -1.57 -0.42 -2.65
CA ALA A 92 -1.75 -0.33 -4.10
C ALA A 92 -0.99 0.87 -4.71
N SER A 93 -1.06 2.03 -4.06
CA SER A 93 -0.33 3.23 -4.47
C SER A 93 1.18 3.04 -4.39
N ALA A 94 1.67 2.39 -3.33
CA ALA A 94 3.10 2.17 -3.10
C ALA A 94 3.73 1.28 -4.17
N VAL A 95 3.04 0.21 -4.62
CA VAL A 95 3.54 -0.64 -5.71
C VAL A 95 3.48 0.07 -7.06
N LEU A 96 2.40 0.82 -7.34
CA LEU A 96 2.26 1.58 -8.59
C LEU A 96 3.32 2.67 -8.72
N SER A 97 3.70 3.29 -7.60
CA SER A 97 4.73 4.34 -7.53
C SER A 97 6.16 3.79 -7.50
N GLY A 98 6.34 2.46 -7.52
CA GLY A 98 7.65 1.81 -7.46
C GLY A 98 8.38 1.93 -6.12
N ILE A 99 7.68 2.37 -5.07
CA ILE A 99 8.20 2.41 -3.69
C ILE A 99 8.29 0.99 -3.16
N LEU A 100 7.24 0.19 -3.40
CA LEU A 100 7.19 -1.21 -3.03
C LEU A 100 7.61 -2.07 -4.22
N ALA A 101 8.52 -3.03 -3.99
CA ALA A 101 8.93 -3.97 -5.02
C ALA A 101 7.78 -4.91 -5.42
N HIS A 102 7.66 -5.21 -6.72
CA HIS A 102 6.59 -6.06 -7.25
C HIS A 102 6.49 -7.42 -6.54
N GLU A 103 7.62 -8.13 -6.37
CA GLU A 103 7.62 -9.44 -5.70
C GLU A 103 7.12 -9.35 -4.25
N SER A 104 7.51 -8.31 -3.53
CA SER A 104 7.03 -8.07 -2.16
C SER A 104 5.53 -7.78 -2.14
N PHE A 105 5.03 -6.98 -3.09
CA PHE A 105 3.60 -6.75 -3.24
C PHE A 105 2.85 -8.05 -3.55
N LYS A 106 3.32 -8.83 -4.53
CA LYS A 106 2.67 -10.07 -5.00
C LYS A 106 2.46 -11.10 -3.88
N HIS A 107 3.44 -11.26 -3.01
CA HIS A 107 3.38 -12.29 -1.97
C HIS A 107 2.69 -11.84 -0.67
N THR A 108 2.82 -10.56 -0.30
CA THR A 108 2.35 -10.07 1.00
C THR A 108 1.03 -9.30 0.89
N HIS A 109 0.91 -8.43 -0.10
CA HIS A 109 -0.14 -7.40 -0.15
C HIS A 109 -1.23 -7.72 -1.17
N LEU A 110 -0.87 -8.25 -2.34
CA LEU A 110 -1.79 -8.55 -3.43
C LEU A 110 -2.97 -9.45 -3.01
N PRO A 111 -2.79 -10.52 -2.21
CA PRO A 111 -3.94 -11.32 -1.74
C PRO A 111 -4.93 -10.50 -0.92
N LYS A 112 -4.43 -9.61 -0.04
CA LYS A 112 -5.24 -8.75 0.84
C LYS A 112 -5.95 -7.66 0.04
N VAL A 113 -5.25 -7.03 -0.89
CA VAL A 113 -5.80 -6.00 -1.79
C VAL A 113 -6.88 -6.60 -2.70
N ARG A 114 -6.63 -7.79 -3.26
CA ARG A 114 -7.59 -8.50 -4.11
C ARG A 114 -8.85 -8.88 -3.34
N ASP A 115 -8.69 -9.48 -2.16
CA ASP A 115 -9.82 -9.85 -1.31
C ASP A 115 -10.61 -8.61 -0.85
N GLY A 116 -9.90 -7.55 -0.46
CA GLY A 116 -10.50 -6.27 -0.09
C GLY A 116 -11.35 -5.67 -1.20
N TYR A 117 -10.81 -5.62 -2.42
CA TYR A 117 -11.49 -5.03 -3.59
C TYR A 117 -12.69 -5.84 -4.06
N TYR A 118 -12.54 -7.15 -4.24
CA TYR A 118 -13.61 -7.97 -4.82
C TYR A 118 -14.66 -8.42 -3.82
N ARG A 119 -14.32 -8.50 -2.52
CA ARG A 119 -15.21 -9.02 -1.48
C ARG A 119 -15.52 -7.99 -0.41
N ALA A 120 -14.52 -7.49 0.29
CA ALA A 120 -14.76 -6.71 1.51
C ALA A 120 -15.43 -5.35 1.25
N ILE A 121 -14.97 -4.61 0.23
CA ILE A 121 -15.51 -3.29 -0.13
C ILE A 121 -16.96 -3.40 -0.61
N PRO A 122 -17.32 -4.23 -1.62
CA PRO A 122 -18.71 -4.39 -2.02
C PRO A 122 -19.60 -4.81 -0.84
N LYS A 123 -19.13 -5.77 -0.04
CA LYS A 123 -19.90 -6.26 1.11
C LYS A 123 -20.10 -5.20 2.17
N HIS A 124 -19.14 -4.31 2.38
CA HIS A 124 -19.26 -3.20 3.31
C HIS A 124 -20.43 -2.27 2.96
N TYR A 125 -20.60 -1.93 1.68
CA TYR A 125 -21.74 -1.10 1.26
C TYR A 125 -23.08 -1.81 1.49
N GLU A 126 -23.15 -3.12 1.22
CA GLU A 126 -24.33 -3.93 1.54
C GLU A 126 -24.62 -3.94 3.05
N THR A 127 -23.58 -4.11 3.86
CA THR A 127 -23.67 -4.11 5.32
C THR A 127 -24.12 -2.75 5.84
N LEU A 128 -23.56 -1.64 5.35
CA LEU A 128 -23.99 -0.30 5.76
C LEU A 128 -25.44 -0.03 5.39
N LYS A 129 -25.89 -0.48 4.20
CA LYS A 129 -27.30 -0.38 3.83
C LYS A 129 -28.18 -1.16 4.80
N TYR A 130 -27.81 -2.38 5.12
CA TYR A 130 -28.53 -3.18 6.11
C TYR A 130 -28.57 -2.50 7.49
N ILE A 131 -27.44 -1.96 7.97
CA ILE A 131 -27.39 -1.23 9.25
C ILE A 131 -28.30 0.00 9.20
N ALA A 132 -28.24 0.79 8.14
CA ALA A 132 -29.05 1.99 7.95
C ALA A 132 -30.55 1.68 8.00
N ASP A 133 -30.99 0.62 7.30
CA ASP A 133 -32.38 0.15 7.30
C ASP A 133 -32.84 -0.21 8.73
N GLN A 134 -31.96 -0.82 9.54
CA GLN A 134 -32.27 -1.15 10.94
C GLN A 134 -32.32 0.08 11.87
N CYS A 135 -31.63 1.15 11.50
CA CYS A 135 -31.60 2.41 12.25
C CYS A 135 -32.65 3.43 11.74
N GLY A 136 -33.45 3.10 10.72
CA GLY A 136 -34.40 4.02 10.10
C GLY A 136 -33.73 5.16 9.33
N LEU A 137 -32.51 4.94 8.82
CA LEU A 137 -31.73 5.91 8.06
C LEU A 137 -31.81 5.60 6.57
N GLU A 138 -31.91 6.63 5.74
CA GLU A 138 -31.76 6.46 4.30
C GLU A 138 -30.27 6.43 3.92
N TYR A 139 -29.81 5.31 3.36
CA TYR A 139 -28.44 5.15 2.87
C TYR A 139 -28.41 4.75 1.40
N SER A 140 -27.74 5.57 0.58
CA SER A 140 -27.63 5.40 -0.88
C SER A 140 -26.20 5.11 -1.35
N GLY A 141 -25.26 4.91 -0.42
CA GLY A 141 -23.89 4.57 -0.75
C GLY A 141 -23.80 3.22 -1.45
N LYS A 142 -22.93 3.15 -2.46
CA LYS A 142 -22.70 1.93 -3.25
C LYS A 142 -21.26 1.83 -3.68
N PHE A 143 -20.81 0.60 -3.89
CA PHE A 143 -19.53 0.35 -4.52
C PHE A 143 -19.51 0.95 -5.93
N LYS A 144 -18.46 1.70 -6.22
CA LYS A 144 -18.18 2.35 -7.49
C LYS A 144 -16.70 2.17 -7.78
N VAL A 145 -16.38 1.57 -8.92
CA VAL A 145 -14.99 1.28 -9.31
C VAL A 145 -14.16 2.57 -9.34
N GLU A 146 -14.78 3.67 -9.76
CA GLU A 146 -14.16 4.99 -9.88
C GLU A 146 -13.60 5.49 -8.55
N ASN A 147 -14.23 5.14 -7.42
CA ASN A 147 -13.78 5.52 -6.09
C ASN A 147 -12.55 4.73 -5.62
N TYR A 148 -12.25 3.61 -6.28
CA TYR A 148 -11.18 2.68 -5.92
C TYR A 148 -10.24 2.42 -7.10
N GLN A 149 -10.13 3.39 -8.03
CA GLN A 149 -9.39 3.25 -9.27
C GLN A 149 -7.93 2.84 -9.06
N THR A 150 -7.27 3.36 -8.02
CA THR A 150 -5.88 3.01 -7.71
C THR A 150 -5.73 1.54 -7.33
N ILE A 151 -6.66 1.02 -6.52
CA ILE A 151 -6.69 -0.40 -6.17
C ILE A 151 -6.95 -1.23 -7.43
N HIS A 152 -7.92 -0.82 -8.24
CA HIS A 152 -8.26 -1.49 -9.50
C HIS A 152 -7.06 -1.55 -10.46
N ASN A 153 -6.38 -0.42 -10.68
CA ASN A 153 -5.19 -0.33 -11.54
C ASN A 153 -4.05 -1.20 -11.03
N ALA A 154 -3.83 -1.25 -9.71
CA ALA A 154 -2.81 -2.12 -9.13
C ALA A 154 -3.15 -3.61 -9.34
N LEU A 155 -4.43 -3.98 -9.23
CA LEU A 155 -4.87 -5.33 -9.54
C LEU A 155 -4.71 -5.65 -11.02
N GLU A 156 -5.14 -4.79 -11.94
CA GLU A 156 -4.97 -5.06 -13.38
C GLU A 156 -3.50 -5.20 -13.80
N LYS A 157 -2.62 -4.38 -13.23
CA LYS A 157 -1.20 -4.38 -13.57
C LYS A 157 -0.45 -5.59 -13.02
N TYR A 158 -0.92 -6.18 -11.92
CA TYR A 158 -0.17 -7.18 -11.15
C TYR A 158 -0.95 -8.48 -10.85
N ALA A 159 -2.16 -8.64 -11.41
CA ALA A 159 -2.99 -9.85 -11.31
C ALA A 159 -2.46 -11.02 -12.13
#